data_AF-A0A957CR69-F1
#
_entry.id   AF-A0A957CR69-F1
#
_cell.length_a   1.000
_cell.length_b   1.000
_cell.length_c   1.000
_cell.angle_alpha   90.00
_cell.angle_beta   90.00
_cell.angle_gamma   90.00
#
_symmetry.space_group_name_H-M   'P 1'
#
loop_
_entity.id
_entity.type
_entity.pdbx_description
1 polymer ?
#
loop_
_entity_poly.entity_id
_entity_poly.type
_entity_poly.pdbx_seq_one_letter_code
_entity_poly.pdbx_strand_id
1 'polypeptide(L)'
;MATVKLDIPYRSQWDNDAKDHESDCGPTCVAMLLNGLGVEITPDDVYRHIGPKGRRQFTTFTDLRNAALGGGNLTLTYQQYRNQTDALKKLHENIDNGKALITLVKYEPWQSFTGNQFRGGHFVDVVGYSDTHVFIHDPLFGLWVKRDKGNYYKITNRRFLLGWGGFLITENPNFACLVADKTFEFLRKPREEVTTPTEMPVIDETLRRRIVSLAAFEGELTPDLSNLETAVYWVHHVGNWGKETTLHIVKSGDTYSGLSTRYYSNSALWRAIQKFNALPNTFLFVGQRLQIPLPGADIAETAVEAVGPNAPAAADPEVAVPLPGHGGPDPTTALRETNTGSAVAM
;
A
#
# COMPACT_ATOMS: atom_id res chain seq x y z
N MET A 1 9.97 13.76 6.47
CA MET A 1 9.20 12.55 6.17
C MET A 1 10.15 11.41 5.93
N ALA A 2 10.07 10.35 6.74
CA ALA A 2 10.93 9.20 6.61
C ALA A 2 10.26 8.22 5.65
N THR A 3 10.82 8.07 4.44
CA THR A 3 10.57 6.85 3.66
C THR A 3 11.45 5.77 4.25
N VAL A 4 10.85 4.68 4.69
CA VAL A 4 11.55 3.55 5.29
C VAL A 4 11.47 2.38 4.31
N LYS A 5 12.63 1.82 3.94
CA LYS A 5 12.74 0.69 3.02
C LYS A 5 13.81 -0.27 3.51
N LEU A 6 13.46 -1.55 3.57
CA LEU A 6 14.38 -2.66 3.82
C LEU A 6 15.14 -2.96 2.53
N ASP A 7 16.43 -3.25 2.62
CA ASP A 7 17.29 -3.70 1.54
C ASP A 7 17.11 -5.20 1.34
N ILE A 8 16.18 -5.55 0.46
CA ILE A 8 15.83 -6.94 0.15
C ILE A 8 15.93 -7.08 -1.38
N PRO A 9 16.67 -8.07 -1.90
CA PRO A 9 16.82 -8.24 -3.34
C PRO A 9 15.48 -8.62 -3.98
N TYR A 10 15.23 -8.07 -5.17
CA TYR A 10 14.03 -8.37 -5.94
C TYR A 10 14.21 -9.61 -6.83
N ARG A 11 13.19 -10.47 -6.84
CA ARG A 11 13.02 -11.60 -7.78
C ARG A 11 11.64 -11.57 -8.42
N SER A 12 11.58 -12.06 -9.65
CA SER A 12 10.34 -12.30 -10.36
C SER A 12 10.01 -13.79 -10.34
N GLN A 13 8.72 -14.12 -10.24
CA GLN A 13 8.25 -15.51 -10.42
C GLN A 13 8.37 -16.00 -11.88
N TRP A 14 8.89 -15.16 -12.77
CA TRP A 14 9.13 -15.46 -14.19
C TRP A 14 10.62 -15.54 -14.53
N ASP A 15 11.49 -15.49 -13.51
CA ASP A 15 12.93 -15.71 -13.69
C ASP A 15 13.19 -17.17 -14.12
N ASN A 16 14.33 -17.43 -14.78
CA ASN A 16 14.64 -18.75 -15.37
C ASN A 16 14.75 -19.91 -14.34
N ASP A 17 14.82 -19.55 -13.05
CA ASP A 17 14.92 -20.40 -11.87
C ASP A 17 13.63 -20.37 -11.00
N ALA A 18 12.52 -19.97 -11.62
CA ALA A 18 11.14 -19.98 -11.11
C ALA A 18 10.19 -20.52 -12.20
N LYS A 19 10.36 -21.79 -12.58
CA LYS A 19 9.65 -22.36 -13.76
C LYS A 19 9.01 -23.71 -13.52
N ASP A 20 9.30 -24.34 -12.38
CA ASP A 20 8.82 -25.68 -12.10
C ASP A 20 7.32 -25.70 -11.76
N HIS A 21 6.77 -24.57 -11.29
CA HIS A 21 5.38 -24.43 -10.87
C HIS A 21 4.72 -23.15 -11.41
N GLU A 22 3.39 -23.15 -11.54
CA GLU A 22 2.61 -22.01 -12.09
C GLU A 22 2.11 -21.05 -10.99
N SER A 23 2.43 -21.33 -9.72
CA SER A 23 1.91 -20.68 -8.51
C SER A 23 3.04 -20.11 -7.64
N ASP A 24 4.04 -19.50 -8.28
CA ASP A 24 5.34 -19.19 -7.68
C ASP A 24 5.41 -17.88 -6.88
N CYS A 25 4.31 -17.13 -6.76
CA CYS A 25 4.29 -15.88 -6.02
C CYS A 25 4.78 -16.04 -4.56
N GLY A 26 4.26 -17.05 -3.85
CA GLY A 26 4.64 -17.32 -2.47
C GLY A 26 6.09 -17.82 -2.30
N PRO A 27 6.52 -18.85 -3.05
CA PRO A 27 7.92 -19.28 -3.07
C PRO A 27 8.90 -18.18 -3.43
N THR A 28 8.55 -17.31 -4.39
CA THR A 28 9.38 -16.17 -4.78
C THR A 28 9.51 -15.15 -3.65
N CYS A 29 8.43 -14.85 -2.92
CA CYS A 29 8.48 -14.06 -1.69
C CYS A 29 9.44 -14.67 -0.64
N VAL A 30 9.33 -15.97 -0.36
CA VAL A 30 10.26 -16.64 0.57
C VAL A 30 11.70 -16.55 0.09
N ALA A 31 11.96 -16.76 -1.20
CA ALA A 31 13.29 -16.65 -1.78
C ALA A 31 13.86 -15.23 -1.65
N MET A 32 13.07 -14.17 -1.90
CA MET A 32 13.51 -12.78 -1.70
C MET A 32 13.92 -12.50 -0.26
N LEU A 33 13.11 -12.91 0.72
CA LEU A 33 13.45 -12.75 2.13
C LEU A 33 14.71 -13.55 2.52
N LEU A 34 14.85 -14.79 2.06
CA LEU A 34 16.04 -15.61 2.34
C LEU A 34 17.30 -15.04 1.67
N ASN A 35 17.20 -14.55 0.43
CA ASN A 35 18.30 -13.87 -0.26
C ASN A 35 18.70 -12.58 0.46
N GLY A 36 17.74 -11.82 1.01
CA GLY A 36 18.01 -10.65 1.85
C GLY A 36 18.78 -10.98 3.14
N LEU A 37 18.74 -12.23 3.59
CA LEU A 37 19.52 -12.75 4.72
C LEU A 37 20.84 -13.41 4.29
N GLY A 38 21.20 -13.31 3.00
CA GLY A 38 22.41 -13.91 2.44
C GLY A 38 22.31 -15.41 2.17
N VAL A 39 21.10 -15.99 2.19
CA VAL A 39 20.88 -17.39 1.81
C VAL A 39 20.65 -17.46 0.31
N GLU A 40 21.55 -18.12 -0.42
CA GLU A 40 21.42 -18.38 -1.85
C GLU A 40 20.37 -19.49 -2.08
N ILE A 41 19.16 -19.09 -2.46
CA ILE A 41 18.05 -19.99 -2.75
C ILE A 41 17.19 -19.42 -3.88
N THR A 42 16.75 -20.28 -4.80
CA THR A 42 15.82 -19.90 -5.89
C THR A 42 14.37 -20.23 -5.52
N PRO A 43 13.36 -19.66 -6.21
CA PRO A 43 11.97 -20.07 -6.02
C PRO A 43 11.74 -21.58 -6.25
N ASP A 44 12.40 -22.18 -7.26
CA ASP A 44 12.36 -23.64 -7.48
C ASP A 44 12.95 -24.42 -6.27
N ASP A 45 14.04 -23.93 -5.66
CA ASP A 45 14.65 -24.57 -4.48
C ASP A 45 13.72 -24.55 -3.25
N VAL A 46 12.92 -23.50 -3.09
CA VAL A 46 11.96 -23.36 -1.98
C VAL A 46 10.97 -24.53 -1.93
N TYR A 47 10.59 -25.09 -3.08
CA TYR A 47 9.68 -26.24 -3.16
C TYR A 47 10.23 -27.52 -2.50
N ARG A 48 11.56 -27.64 -2.30
CA ARG A 48 12.16 -28.80 -1.61
C ARG A 48 11.88 -28.83 -0.11
N HIS A 49 11.40 -27.71 0.43
CA HIS A 49 11.14 -27.53 1.87
C HIS A 49 9.65 -27.58 2.22
N ILE A 50 8.78 -27.88 1.24
CA ILE A 50 7.34 -28.05 1.43
C ILE A 50 6.90 -29.44 0.96
N GLY A 51 5.68 -29.84 1.34
CA GLY A 51 5.11 -31.11 0.87
C GLY A 51 4.98 -31.14 -0.66
N PRO A 52 4.88 -32.34 -1.27
CA PRO A 52 4.76 -32.46 -2.72
C PRO A 52 3.57 -31.65 -3.23
N LYS A 53 3.84 -30.73 -4.15
CA LYS A 53 2.84 -29.89 -4.82
C LYS A 53 2.85 -30.18 -6.32
N GLY A 54 1.68 -30.39 -6.89
CA GLY A 54 1.52 -30.42 -8.35
C GLY A 54 1.76 -29.02 -8.94
N ARG A 55 2.15 -28.97 -10.22
CA ARG A 55 2.47 -27.73 -10.96
C ARG A 55 1.42 -26.60 -10.85
N ARG A 56 0.14 -26.96 -10.68
CA ARG A 56 -1.00 -26.02 -10.57
C ARG A 56 -1.53 -25.83 -9.15
N GLN A 57 -0.91 -26.47 -8.17
CA GLN A 57 -1.38 -26.41 -6.79
C GLN A 57 -0.80 -25.18 -6.09
N PHE A 58 -1.65 -24.39 -5.44
CA PHE A 58 -1.22 -23.18 -4.75
C PHE A 58 -0.45 -23.49 -3.46
N THR A 59 0.44 -22.56 -3.11
CA THR A 59 1.09 -22.50 -1.80
C THR A 59 0.19 -21.82 -0.78
N THR A 60 0.21 -22.33 0.45
CA THR A 60 -0.52 -21.80 1.61
C THR A 60 0.44 -21.08 2.56
N PHE A 61 -0.08 -20.35 3.55
CA PHE A 61 0.74 -19.79 4.63
C PHE A 61 1.60 -20.84 5.32
N THR A 62 1.07 -22.04 5.56
CA THR A 62 1.81 -23.15 6.17
C THR A 62 2.96 -23.62 5.29
N ASP A 63 2.75 -23.70 3.98
CA ASP A 63 3.83 -24.03 3.03
C ASP A 63 4.96 -22.99 3.13
N LEU A 64 4.62 -21.70 3.08
CA LEU A 64 5.64 -20.63 3.14
C LEU A 64 6.40 -20.62 4.47
N ARG A 65 5.73 -20.88 5.59
CA ARG A 65 6.37 -21.00 6.92
C ARG A 65 7.36 -22.17 6.96
N ASN A 66 6.95 -23.34 6.47
CA ASN A 66 7.82 -24.52 6.40
C ASN A 66 9.02 -24.26 5.49
N ALA A 67 8.79 -23.61 4.35
CA ALA A 67 9.83 -23.33 3.39
C ALA A 67 10.87 -22.33 3.90
N ALA A 68 10.41 -21.24 4.54
CA ALA A 68 11.30 -20.25 5.16
C ALA A 68 12.13 -20.84 6.30
N LEU A 69 11.51 -21.68 7.14
CA LEU A 69 12.20 -22.35 8.24
C LEU A 69 13.23 -23.36 7.71
N GLY A 70 12.84 -24.22 6.76
CA GLY A 70 13.69 -25.27 6.21
C GLY A 70 14.81 -24.74 5.28
N GLY A 71 14.54 -23.67 4.54
CA GLY A 71 15.48 -23.10 3.56
C GLY A 71 16.53 -22.17 4.18
N GLY A 72 16.25 -21.53 5.31
CA GLY A 72 17.21 -20.58 5.90
C GLY A 72 16.98 -20.22 7.37
N ASN A 73 16.27 -21.06 8.12
CA ASN A 73 15.97 -20.84 9.53
C ASN A 73 15.32 -19.46 9.78
N LEU A 74 14.36 -19.09 8.94
CA LEU A 74 13.56 -17.87 9.04
C LEU A 74 12.17 -18.24 9.58
N THR A 75 11.81 -17.74 10.77
CA THR A 75 10.48 -17.98 11.31
C THR A 75 9.51 -16.95 10.75
N LEU A 76 8.47 -17.44 10.10
CA LEU A 76 7.36 -16.64 9.63
C LEU A 76 6.15 -16.82 10.57
N THR A 77 5.72 -15.72 11.19
CA THR A 77 4.58 -15.71 12.13
C THR A 77 3.33 -15.22 11.41
N TYR A 78 2.28 -16.03 11.38
CA TYR A 78 0.98 -15.60 10.85
C TYR A 78 0.38 -14.50 11.71
N GLN A 79 -0.09 -13.44 11.07
CA GLN A 79 -0.80 -12.33 11.69
C GLN A 79 -2.01 -12.00 10.84
N GLN A 80 -3.11 -11.67 11.52
CA GLN A 80 -4.32 -11.14 10.88
C GLN A 80 -4.80 -9.92 11.65
N TYR A 81 -4.78 -8.76 10.99
CA TYR A 81 -5.16 -7.51 11.62
C TYR A 81 -6.67 -7.28 11.55
N ARG A 82 -7.21 -6.63 12.58
CA ARG A 82 -8.68 -6.54 12.76
C ARG A 82 -9.37 -5.65 11.73
N ASN A 83 -8.70 -4.59 11.26
CA ASN A 83 -9.24 -3.59 10.35
C ASN A 83 -8.12 -2.81 9.64
N GLN A 84 -8.50 -1.96 8.69
CA GLN A 84 -7.56 -1.19 7.85
C GLN A 84 -6.60 -0.31 8.65
N THR A 85 -7.10 0.40 9.68
CA THR A 85 -6.29 1.28 10.53
C THR A 85 -5.24 0.49 11.31
N ASP A 86 -5.64 -0.63 11.92
CA ASP A 86 -4.74 -1.52 12.65
C ASP A 86 -3.72 -2.16 11.71
N ALA A 87 -4.15 -2.56 10.50
CA ALA A 87 -3.31 -3.17 9.49
C ALA A 87 -2.18 -2.23 9.02
N LEU A 88 -2.49 -0.97 8.68
CA LEU A 88 -1.46 0.01 8.32
C LEU A 88 -0.52 0.32 9.48
N LYS A 89 -1.06 0.53 10.68
CA LYS A 89 -0.25 0.79 11.88
C LYS A 89 0.74 -0.36 12.13
N LYS A 90 0.27 -1.60 12.12
CA LYS A 90 1.09 -2.79 12.35
C LYS A 90 2.08 -3.05 11.23
N LEU A 91 1.73 -2.73 9.98
CA LEU A 91 2.67 -2.75 8.86
C LEU A 91 3.84 -1.78 9.11
N HIS A 92 3.55 -0.53 9.49
CA HIS A 92 4.59 0.46 9.79
C HIS A 92 5.46 0.00 10.95
N GLU A 93 4.86 -0.42 12.06
CA GLU A 93 5.59 -0.93 13.23
C GLU A 93 6.54 -2.08 12.88
N ASN A 94 6.12 -3.02 12.02
CA ASN A 94 7.00 -4.12 11.61
C ASN A 94 8.17 -3.62 10.76
N ILE A 95 7.92 -2.76 9.77
CA ILE A 95 8.98 -2.21 8.92
C ILE A 95 9.96 -1.34 9.72
N ASP A 96 9.48 -0.54 10.67
CA ASP A 96 10.34 0.25 11.57
C ASP A 96 11.27 -0.64 12.41
N ASN A 97 10.82 -1.85 12.76
CA ASN A 97 11.60 -2.86 13.45
C ASN A 97 12.46 -3.72 12.50
N GLY A 98 12.59 -3.33 11.23
CA GLY A 98 13.38 -4.07 10.24
C GLY A 98 12.71 -5.34 9.72
N LYS A 99 11.42 -5.58 10.00
CA LYS A 99 10.73 -6.85 9.70
C LYS A 99 9.86 -6.72 8.46
N ALA A 100 10.23 -7.46 7.40
CA ALA A 100 9.41 -7.59 6.21
C ALA A 100 8.16 -8.45 6.45
N LEU A 101 7.13 -8.25 5.62
CA LEU A 101 5.89 -9.02 5.68
C LEU A 101 5.62 -9.67 4.33
N ILE A 102 5.23 -10.95 4.31
CA ILE A 102 4.60 -11.57 3.14
C ILE A 102 3.09 -11.39 3.28
N THR A 103 2.45 -10.59 2.43
CA THR A 103 1.01 -10.32 2.52
C THR A 103 0.24 -11.10 1.46
N LEU A 104 -0.94 -11.59 1.84
CA LEU A 104 -1.88 -12.18 0.89
C LEU A 104 -2.86 -11.10 0.43
N VAL A 105 -2.76 -10.71 -0.83
CA VAL A 105 -3.62 -9.68 -1.44
C VAL A 105 -4.52 -10.31 -2.51
N LYS A 106 -5.57 -9.59 -2.92
CA LYS A 106 -6.35 -9.84 -4.12
C LYS A 106 -5.93 -8.84 -5.18
N TYR A 107 -5.63 -9.31 -6.39
CA TYR A 107 -5.13 -8.45 -7.46
C TYR A 107 -6.23 -7.72 -8.22
N GLU A 108 -7.48 -8.19 -8.13
CA GLU A 108 -8.63 -7.57 -8.80
C GLU A 108 -8.77 -6.06 -8.54
N PRO A 109 -8.68 -5.55 -7.28
CA PRO A 109 -8.71 -4.11 -7.01
C PRO A 109 -7.52 -3.33 -7.60
N TRP A 110 -6.46 -4.02 -8.03
CA TRP A 110 -5.23 -3.43 -8.53
C TRP A 110 -5.13 -3.40 -10.06
N GLN A 111 -6.05 -4.04 -10.79
CA GLN A 111 -6.01 -4.14 -12.25
C GLN A 111 -5.92 -2.76 -12.93
N SER A 112 -6.67 -1.78 -12.42
CA SER A 112 -6.79 -0.46 -13.04
C SER A 112 -5.49 0.36 -13.04
N PHE A 113 -4.55 0.07 -12.13
CA PHE A 113 -3.29 0.83 -12.02
C PHE A 113 -2.04 -0.02 -12.23
N THR A 114 -2.13 -1.35 -12.15
CA THR A 114 -1.03 -2.26 -12.49
C THR A 114 -0.97 -2.58 -13.99
N GLY A 115 -2.10 -2.46 -14.68
CA GLY A 115 -2.26 -2.87 -16.08
C GLY A 115 -2.33 -4.39 -16.27
N ASN A 116 -2.33 -5.17 -15.19
CA ASN A 116 -2.47 -6.63 -15.25
C ASN A 116 -3.95 -7.03 -15.20
N GLN A 117 -4.32 -8.07 -15.95
CA GLN A 117 -5.67 -8.63 -15.96
C GLN A 117 -5.89 -9.74 -14.92
N PHE A 118 -4.87 -10.14 -14.16
CA PHE A 118 -5.00 -11.10 -13.06
C PHE A 118 -5.92 -10.56 -11.95
N ARG A 119 -6.76 -11.44 -11.39
CA ARG A 119 -7.80 -11.09 -10.39
C ARG A 119 -7.71 -11.90 -9.11
N GLY A 120 -6.89 -12.94 -9.08
CA GLY A 120 -6.82 -13.89 -8.00
C GLY A 120 -6.11 -13.37 -6.76
N GLY A 121 -6.00 -14.24 -5.77
CA GLY A 121 -5.12 -14.00 -4.63
C GLY A 121 -3.64 -14.10 -5.05
N HIS A 122 -2.79 -13.29 -4.42
CA HIS A 122 -1.39 -13.14 -4.77
C HIS A 122 -0.56 -12.85 -3.52
N PHE A 123 0.64 -13.42 -3.42
CA PHE A 123 1.59 -13.07 -2.37
C PHE A 123 2.54 -11.98 -2.85
N VAL A 124 2.77 -10.98 -1.99
CA VAL A 124 3.76 -9.92 -2.21
C VAL A 124 4.54 -9.68 -0.93
N ASP A 125 5.79 -9.23 -1.05
CA ASP A 125 6.56 -8.79 0.12
C ASP A 125 6.35 -7.30 0.33
N VAL A 126 5.90 -6.91 1.52
CA VAL A 126 5.97 -5.53 1.98
C VAL A 126 7.36 -5.28 2.56
N VAL A 127 8.08 -4.36 1.94
CA VAL A 127 9.48 -4.05 2.24
C VAL A 127 9.71 -2.60 2.65
N GLY A 128 8.65 -1.79 2.70
CA GLY A 128 8.80 -0.39 3.04
C GLY A 128 7.49 0.36 3.12
N TYR A 129 7.55 1.57 3.67
CA TYR A 129 6.44 2.50 3.65
C TYR A 129 6.92 3.97 3.62
N SER A 130 5.97 4.86 3.41
CA SER A 130 6.00 6.28 3.69
C SER A 130 4.65 6.67 4.28
N ASP A 131 4.49 7.91 4.72
CA ASP A 131 3.22 8.41 5.28
C ASP A 131 2.01 8.17 4.37
N THR A 132 2.22 8.07 3.05
CA THR A 132 1.16 7.94 2.03
C THR A 132 1.21 6.67 1.19
N HIS A 133 2.26 5.85 1.29
CA HIS A 133 2.47 4.69 0.42
C HIS A 133 3.07 3.48 1.13
N VAL A 134 2.75 2.32 0.61
CA VAL A 134 3.42 1.05 0.87
C VAL A 134 4.34 0.73 -0.33
N PHE A 135 5.55 0.25 -0.04
CA PHE A 135 6.47 -0.27 -1.04
C PHE A 135 6.50 -1.79 -0.96
N ILE A 136 6.25 -2.44 -2.09
CA ILE A 136 6.22 -3.90 -2.17
C ILE A 136 7.23 -4.44 -3.19
N HIS A 137 7.67 -5.68 -2.98
CA HIS A 137 8.23 -6.49 -4.04
C HIS A 137 7.11 -7.38 -4.57
N ASP A 138 6.64 -7.08 -5.78
CA ASP A 138 5.60 -7.86 -6.45
C ASP A 138 6.25 -8.87 -7.41
N PRO A 139 6.24 -10.17 -7.09
CA PRO A 139 6.89 -11.18 -7.91
C PRO A 139 6.20 -11.38 -9.27
N LEU A 140 4.98 -10.88 -9.47
CA LEU A 140 4.21 -11.09 -10.69
C LEU A 140 4.76 -10.29 -11.88
N PHE A 141 5.52 -9.21 -11.66
CA PHE A 141 6.09 -8.41 -12.75
C PHE A 141 7.12 -9.23 -13.55
N GLY A 142 7.00 -9.24 -14.88
CA GLY A 142 7.91 -9.97 -15.77
C GLY A 142 7.28 -10.47 -17.07
N LEU A 143 5.96 -10.72 -17.08
CA LEU A 143 5.24 -11.18 -18.28
C LEU A 143 4.76 -10.07 -19.21
N TRP A 144 4.01 -9.09 -18.67
CA TRP A 144 3.39 -8.02 -19.49
C TRP A 144 4.17 -6.70 -19.43
N VAL A 145 5.11 -6.60 -18.49
CA VAL A 145 5.96 -5.43 -18.23
C VAL A 145 7.31 -5.91 -17.72
N LYS A 146 8.34 -5.05 -17.80
CA LYS A 146 9.68 -5.35 -17.28
C LYS A 146 9.62 -5.77 -15.81
N ARG A 147 10.30 -6.86 -15.46
CA ARG A 147 10.37 -7.41 -14.09
C ARG A 147 10.78 -6.38 -13.05
N ASP A 148 11.76 -5.53 -13.36
CA ASP A 148 12.32 -4.57 -12.39
C ASP A 148 11.29 -3.53 -11.89
N LYS A 149 10.15 -3.38 -12.57
CA LYS A 149 9.05 -2.54 -12.08
C LYS A 149 8.38 -3.12 -10.82
N GLY A 150 8.51 -4.43 -10.57
CA GLY A 150 8.07 -5.07 -9.34
C GLY A 150 8.97 -4.78 -8.14
N ASN A 151 10.18 -4.27 -8.34
CA ASN A 151 11.13 -3.90 -7.28
C ASN A 151 10.70 -2.58 -6.61
N TYR A 152 10.47 -2.60 -5.29
CA TYR A 152 9.88 -1.48 -4.53
C TYR A 152 8.68 -0.82 -5.23
N TYR A 153 7.80 -1.61 -5.85
CA TYR A 153 6.60 -1.12 -6.49
C TYR A 153 5.77 -0.30 -5.48
N LYS A 154 5.49 0.94 -5.85
CA LYS A 154 4.94 1.96 -4.94
C LYS A 154 3.42 1.99 -5.09
N ILE A 155 2.71 1.79 -4.00
CA ILE A 155 1.23 1.79 -3.97
C ILE A 155 0.76 2.72 -2.85
N THR A 156 -0.20 3.62 -3.14
CA THR A 156 -0.79 4.46 -2.07
C THR A 156 -1.40 3.58 -0.97
N ASN A 157 -1.40 4.02 0.29
CA ASN A 157 -1.96 3.28 1.42
C ASN A 157 -3.39 2.78 1.13
N ARG A 158 -4.23 3.65 0.56
CA ARG A 158 -5.61 3.31 0.17
C ARG A 158 -5.67 2.17 -0.86
N ARG A 159 -4.90 2.27 -1.95
CA ARG A 159 -4.87 1.23 -3.00
C ARG A 159 -4.36 -0.10 -2.47
N PHE A 160 -3.33 -0.08 -1.61
CA PHE A 160 -2.81 -1.29 -1.00
C PHE A 160 -3.88 -1.96 -0.13
N LEU A 161 -4.54 -1.20 0.75
CA LEU A 161 -5.62 -1.69 1.60
C LEU A 161 -6.81 -2.30 0.83
N LEU A 162 -7.16 -1.75 -0.35
CA LEU A 162 -8.20 -2.32 -1.22
C LEU A 162 -7.86 -3.74 -1.69
N GLY A 163 -6.57 -4.03 -1.91
CA GLY A 163 -6.11 -5.37 -2.27
C GLY A 163 -5.86 -6.27 -1.06
N TRP A 164 -5.66 -5.72 0.13
CA TRP A 164 -5.30 -6.51 1.31
C TRP A 164 -6.51 -6.91 2.19
N GLY A 165 -7.65 -6.22 2.07
CA GLY A 165 -8.86 -6.62 2.77
C GLY A 165 -10.12 -5.81 2.40
N GLY A 166 -11.20 -6.06 3.14
CA GLY A 166 -12.56 -5.64 2.79
C GLY A 166 -13.36 -6.69 2.03
N PHE A 167 -12.89 -7.94 2.00
CA PHE A 167 -13.49 -9.06 1.29
C PHE A 167 -14.50 -9.83 2.15
N LEU A 168 -15.37 -10.60 1.50
CA LEU A 168 -16.28 -11.51 2.18
C LEU A 168 -15.50 -12.66 2.84
N ILE A 169 -16.06 -13.26 3.90
CA ILE A 169 -15.41 -14.34 4.65
C ILE A 169 -15.11 -15.60 3.81
N THR A 170 -15.76 -15.73 2.64
CA THR A 170 -15.54 -16.82 1.69
C THR A 170 -14.38 -16.57 0.72
N GLU A 171 -13.77 -15.39 0.78
CA GLU A 171 -12.66 -14.96 -0.07
C GLU A 171 -11.33 -15.00 0.71
N ASN A 172 -10.31 -14.30 0.21
CA ASN A 172 -9.02 -14.16 0.89
C ASN A 172 -9.22 -13.61 2.30
N PRO A 173 -8.48 -14.13 3.30
CA PRO A 173 -8.54 -13.61 4.66
C PRO A 173 -8.09 -12.14 4.68
N ASN A 174 -8.95 -11.28 5.24
CA ASN A 174 -8.70 -9.85 5.35
C ASN A 174 -7.47 -9.56 6.22
N PHE A 175 -6.55 -8.73 5.71
CA PHE A 175 -5.38 -8.21 6.41
C PHE A 175 -4.46 -9.30 6.98
N ALA A 176 -4.39 -10.44 6.30
CA ALA A 176 -3.53 -11.56 6.67
C ALA A 176 -2.13 -11.41 6.09
N CYS A 177 -1.12 -11.80 6.87
CA CYS A 177 0.28 -11.78 6.46
C CYS A 177 1.12 -12.76 7.26
N LEU A 178 2.35 -12.97 6.81
CA LEU A 178 3.44 -13.57 7.58
C LEU A 178 4.44 -12.48 7.91
N VAL A 179 4.84 -12.37 9.17
CA VAL A 179 5.87 -11.45 9.63
C VAL A 179 7.16 -12.23 9.88
N ALA A 180 8.27 -11.76 9.31
CA ALA A 180 9.61 -12.28 9.58
C ALA A 180 10.04 -12.02 11.02
N ASP A 181 10.64 -13.03 11.68
CA ASP A 181 11.25 -12.85 12.99
C ASP A 181 12.61 -12.13 12.92
N LYS A 182 13.33 -12.28 11.80
CA LYS A 182 14.61 -11.62 11.53
C LYS A 182 14.45 -10.20 11.00
N THR A 183 15.49 -9.40 11.22
CA THR A 183 15.60 -8.02 10.75
C THR A 183 16.41 -7.95 9.47
N PHE A 184 15.97 -7.10 8.56
CA PHE A 184 16.65 -6.76 7.32
C PHE A 184 17.32 -5.39 7.46
N GLU A 185 18.45 -5.21 6.77
CA GLU A 185 19.10 -3.92 6.68
C GLU A 185 18.18 -2.91 5.98
N PHE A 186 18.35 -1.62 6.27
CA PHE A 186 17.60 -0.58 5.57
C PHE A 186 18.38 -0.10 4.34
N LEU A 187 17.71 0.01 3.19
CA LEU A 187 18.27 0.49 1.92
C LEU A 187 18.92 1.88 2.05
N ARG A 188 18.42 2.69 2.99
CA ARG A 188 19.09 3.85 3.56
C ARG A 188 18.84 3.81 5.06
N LYS A 189 19.89 3.91 5.89
CA LYS A 189 19.73 3.99 7.36
C LYS A 189 18.62 5.02 7.67
N PRO A 190 17.56 4.64 8.43
CA PRO A 190 16.57 5.60 8.89
C PRO A 190 17.34 6.76 9.52
N ARG A 191 17.05 7.99 9.10
CA ARG A 191 17.63 9.18 9.71
C ARG A 191 17.46 9.02 11.22
N GLU A 192 18.57 9.01 11.97
CA GLU A 192 18.58 8.83 13.43
C GLU A 192 17.43 9.61 14.07
N GLU A 193 16.71 8.90 14.95
CA GLU A 193 15.66 9.33 15.86
C GLU A 193 15.24 10.80 15.73
N VAL A 194 14.02 11.01 15.23
CA VAL A 194 13.29 12.24 15.55
C VAL A 194 13.19 12.27 17.06
N THR A 195 13.98 13.12 17.71
CA THR A 195 13.79 13.52 19.11
C THR A 195 12.30 13.77 19.30
N THR A 196 11.65 13.01 20.18
CA THR A 196 10.22 13.16 20.47
C THR A 196 9.94 14.65 20.67
N PRO A 197 9.15 15.30 19.80
CA PRO A 197 8.98 16.74 19.91
C PRO A 197 8.36 17.05 21.27
N THR A 198 9.06 17.81 22.10
CA THR A 198 8.57 18.24 23.41
C THR A 198 7.80 19.56 23.34
N GLU A 199 7.79 20.20 22.16
CA GLU A 199 7.22 21.53 21.97
C GLU A 199 6.20 21.54 20.83
N MET A 200 5.13 22.32 21.02
CA MET A 200 4.11 22.55 20.00
C MET A 200 4.73 23.24 18.79
N PRO A 201 4.53 22.75 17.57
CA PRO A 201 4.98 23.45 16.37
C PRO A 201 4.22 24.77 16.21
N VAL A 202 4.90 25.79 15.68
CA VAL A 202 4.25 27.07 15.34
C VAL A 202 3.35 26.86 14.12
N ILE A 203 2.05 26.96 14.33
CA ILE A 203 1.03 26.83 13.27
C ILE A 203 0.32 28.17 13.11
N ASP A 204 0.74 28.94 12.11
CA ASP A 204 0.02 30.14 11.71
C ASP A 204 -1.29 29.79 10.97
N GLU A 205 -2.13 30.81 10.72
CA GLU A 205 -3.43 30.62 10.08
C GLU A 205 -3.33 30.09 8.64
N THR A 206 -2.25 30.41 7.93
CA THR A 206 -2.03 29.92 6.56
C THR A 206 -1.71 28.43 6.58
N LEU A 207 -0.79 28.02 7.45
CA LEU A 207 -0.43 26.62 7.65
C LEU A 207 -1.62 25.82 8.17
N ARG A 208 -2.40 26.39 9.11
CA ARG A 208 -3.64 25.78 9.61
C ARG A 208 -4.61 25.48 8.47
N ARG A 209 -4.91 26.46 7.61
CA ARG A 209 -5.82 26.29 6.45
C ARG A 209 -5.35 25.21 5.51
N ARG A 210 -4.03 25.15 5.25
CA ARG A 210 -3.42 24.10 4.43
C ARG A 210 -3.62 22.72 5.06
N ILE A 211 -3.34 22.57 6.35
CA ILE A 211 -3.51 21.32 7.10
C ILE A 211 -4.97 20.84 7.06
N VAL A 212 -5.92 21.69 7.46
CA VAL A 212 -7.33 21.26 7.53
C VAL A 212 -7.95 21.05 6.15
N SER A 213 -7.42 21.74 5.13
CA SER A 213 -7.77 21.51 3.72
C SER A 213 -7.26 20.17 3.22
N LEU A 214 -6.00 19.81 3.53
CA LEU A 214 -5.43 18.52 3.16
C LEU A 214 -6.18 17.37 3.83
N ALA A 215 -6.46 17.48 5.14
CA ALA A 215 -7.26 16.47 5.84
C ALA A 215 -8.61 16.24 5.15
N ALA A 216 -9.30 17.31 4.76
CA ALA A 216 -10.55 17.21 4.01
C ALA A 216 -10.38 16.65 2.58
N PHE A 217 -9.24 16.89 1.94
CA PHE A 217 -8.89 16.32 0.63
C PHE A 217 -8.62 14.81 0.72
N GLU A 218 -7.99 14.37 1.80
CA GLU A 218 -7.70 12.95 2.07
C GLU A 218 -8.91 12.18 2.64
N GLY A 219 -9.98 12.89 3.01
CA GLY A 219 -11.20 12.30 3.56
C GLY A 219 -11.17 12.10 5.08
N GLU A 220 -10.21 12.72 5.75
CA GLU A 220 -10.00 12.65 7.20
C GLU A 220 -10.89 13.65 7.97
N LEU A 221 -11.06 13.37 9.27
CA LEU A 221 -11.67 14.33 10.19
C LEU A 221 -10.79 15.58 10.35
N THR A 222 -11.40 16.69 10.77
CA THR A 222 -10.61 17.91 11.05
C THR A 222 -9.66 17.63 12.22
N PRO A 223 -8.34 17.80 12.05
CA PRO A 223 -7.38 17.43 13.08
C PRO A 223 -7.42 18.39 14.27
N ASP A 224 -7.24 17.84 15.46
CA ASP A 224 -7.04 18.62 16.69
C ASP A 224 -5.59 19.09 16.78
N LEU A 225 -5.32 20.27 16.24
CA LEU A 225 -3.97 20.87 16.26
C LEU A 225 -3.57 21.44 17.62
N SER A 226 -4.40 21.30 18.66
CA SER A 226 -3.98 21.58 20.05
C SER A 226 -3.28 20.38 20.69
N ASN A 227 -3.45 19.18 20.12
CA ASN A 227 -2.72 17.99 20.52
C ASN A 227 -1.33 17.97 19.85
N LEU A 228 -0.28 17.78 20.65
CA LEU A 228 1.12 17.82 20.21
C LEU A 228 1.44 16.81 19.10
N GLU A 229 1.08 15.55 19.30
CA GLU A 229 1.33 14.48 18.33
C GLU A 229 0.61 14.75 17.01
N THR A 230 -0.65 15.16 17.09
CA THR A 230 -1.46 15.53 15.93
C THR A 230 -0.87 16.73 15.20
N ALA A 231 -0.48 17.77 15.93
CA ALA A 231 0.11 18.99 15.36
C ALA A 231 1.43 18.70 14.64
N VAL A 232 2.33 17.94 15.27
CA VAL A 232 3.61 17.52 14.68
C VAL A 232 3.37 16.71 13.41
N TYR A 233 2.51 15.70 13.47
CA TYR A 233 2.18 14.86 12.33
C TYR A 233 1.70 15.71 11.15
N TRP A 234 0.69 16.56 11.36
CA TRP A 234 0.09 17.34 10.28
C TRP A 234 1.00 18.44 9.73
N VAL A 235 1.86 19.05 10.57
CA VAL A 235 2.86 20.03 10.11
C VAL A 235 3.88 19.39 9.18
N HIS A 236 4.26 18.15 9.44
CA HIS A 236 5.09 17.40 8.51
C HIS A 236 4.29 16.96 7.30
N HIS A 237 3.12 16.34 7.50
CA HIS A 237 2.26 15.73 6.48
C HIS A 237 1.78 16.72 5.39
N VAL A 238 1.51 17.98 5.77
CA VAL A 238 0.95 18.98 4.84
C VAL A 238 1.85 19.31 3.64
N GLY A 239 3.16 19.06 3.73
CA GLY A 239 4.10 19.12 2.62
C GLY A 239 3.94 20.39 1.75
N ASN A 240 3.73 20.18 0.44
CA ASN A 240 3.52 21.24 -0.56
C ASN A 240 2.04 21.55 -0.84
N TRP A 241 1.10 20.88 -0.17
CA TRP A 241 -0.34 21.10 -0.35
C TRP A 241 -0.69 22.58 -0.15
N GLY A 242 -1.37 23.17 -1.13
CA GLY A 242 -1.87 24.55 -1.06
C GLY A 242 -0.78 25.62 -0.88
N LYS A 243 0.50 25.30 -1.17
CA LYS A 243 1.54 26.34 -1.35
C LYS A 243 1.31 27.13 -2.62
N GLU A 244 0.82 26.45 -3.66
CA GLU A 244 0.32 27.06 -4.87
C GLU A 244 -1.21 27.00 -4.88
N THR A 245 -1.82 28.06 -5.41
CA THR A 245 -3.27 28.17 -5.53
C THR A 245 -3.65 28.72 -6.89
N THR A 246 -4.78 28.27 -7.41
CA THR A 246 -5.45 28.93 -8.54
C THR A 246 -6.58 29.79 -8.02
N LEU A 247 -6.59 31.07 -8.40
CA LEU A 247 -7.71 31.94 -8.10
C LEU A 247 -8.90 31.63 -9.01
N HIS A 248 -10.03 31.28 -8.41
CA HIS A 248 -11.31 31.11 -9.08
C HIS A 248 -12.28 32.23 -8.67
N ILE A 249 -12.93 32.86 -9.65
CA ILE A 249 -14.00 33.84 -9.42
C ILE A 249 -15.32 33.15 -9.73
N VAL A 250 -16.14 32.95 -8.70
CA VAL A 250 -17.42 32.23 -8.79
C VAL A 250 -18.34 32.90 -9.81
N LYS A 251 -18.89 32.11 -10.72
CA LYS A 251 -19.86 32.49 -11.75
C LYS A 251 -21.23 31.90 -11.44
N SER A 252 -22.24 32.41 -12.15
CA SER A 252 -23.59 31.84 -12.08
C SER A 252 -23.57 30.37 -12.49
N GLY A 253 -24.14 29.50 -11.65
CA GLY A 253 -24.13 28.04 -11.84
C GLY A 253 -22.96 27.29 -11.18
N ASP A 254 -21.96 27.98 -10.65
CA ASP A 254 -20.88 27.30 -9.92
C ASP A 254 -21.39 26.72 -8.59
N THR A 255 -20.93 25.50 -8.32
CA THR A 255 -21.18 24.79 -7.06
C THR A 255 -19.85 24.27 -6.52
N TYR A 256 -19.76 24.10 -5.21
CA TYR A 256 -18.59 23.50 -4.57
C TYR A 256 -18.22 22.13 -5.17
N SER A 257 -19.20 21.28 -5.43
CA SER A 257 -19.02 19.98 -6.08
C SER A 257 -18.57 20.12 -7.54
N GLY A 258 -19.12 21.07 -8.29
CA GLY A 258 -18.71 21.38 -9.66
C GLY A 258 -17.28 21.88 -9.74
N LEU A 259 -16.89 22.80 -8.85
CA LEU A 259 -15.52 23.30 -8.74
C LEU A 259 -14.56 22.20 -8.31
N SER A 260 -14.93 21.37 -7.34
CA SER A 260 -14.12 20.22 -6.92
C SER A 260 -13.92 19.22 -8.07
N THR A 261 -14.96 18.95 -8.85
CA THR A 261 -14.85 18.11 -10.06
C THR A 261 -13.92 18.76 -11.07
N ARG A 262 -14.00 20.07 -11.26
CA ARG A 262 -13.17 20.79 -12.23
C ARG A 262 -11.68 20.79 -11.86
N TYR A 263 -11.37 21.00 -10.58
CA TYR A 263 -9.98 21.19 -10.13
C TYR A 263 -9.33 19.92 -9.60
N TYR A 264 -10.11 18.95 -9.11
CA TYR A 264 -9.61 17.70 -8.53
C TYR A 264 -10.19 16.44 -9.19
N SER A 265 -10.99 16.57 -10.24
CA SER A 265 -11.68 15.44 -10.91
C SER A 265 -12.55 14.60 -9.97
N ASN A 266 -12.91 15.12 -8.79
CA ASN A 266 -13.70 14.42 -7.79
C ASN A 266 -14.62 15.41 -7.07
N SER A 267 -15.93 15.20 -7.20
CA SER A 267 -16.96 16.08 -6.61
C SER A 267 -17.01 16.03 -5.08
N ALA A 268 -16.55 14.94 -4.45
CA ALA A 268 -16.60 14.74 -3.01
C ALA A 268 -15.54 15.55 -2.24
N LEU A 269 -14.51 16.03 -2.92
CA LEU A 269 -13.36 16.76 -2.33
C LEU A 269 -13.63 18.25 -2.12
N TRP A 270 -14.88 18.68 -2.27
CA TRP A 270 -15.26 20.08 -2.18
C TRP A 270 -14.95 20.73 -0.83
N ARG A 271 -14.92 19.93 0.23
CA ARG A 271 -14.54 20.38 1.58
C ARG A 271 -13.11 20.88 1.64
N ALA A 272 -12.20 20.36 0.81
CA ALA A 272 -10.83 20.85 0.73
C ALA A 272 -10.79 22.33 0.30
N ILE A 273 -11.61 22.71 -0.70
CA ILE A 273 -11.75 24.09 -1.16
C ILE A 273 -12.36 24.97 -0.06
N GLN A 274 -13.47 24.52 0.54
CA GLN A 274 -14.17 25.26 1.59
C GLN A 274 -13.24 25.56 2.77
N LYS A 275 -12.55 24.52 3.29
CA LYS A 275 -11.65 24.62 4.45
C LYS A 275 -10.45 25.50 4.17
N PHE A 276 -9.87 25.43 2.97
CA PHE A 276 -8.76 26.28 2.57
C PHE A 276 -9.12 27.77 2.58
N ASN A 277 -10.35 28.10 2.16
CA ASN A 277 -10.85 29.48 2.13
C ASN A 277 -11.47 29.94 3.47
N ALA A 278 -11.41 29.11 4.52
CA ALA A 278 -12.01 29.36 5.83
C ALA A 278 -13.50 29.76 5.75
N LEU A 279 -14.25 29.14 4.84
CA LEU A 279 -15.66 29.47 4.62
C LEU A 279 -16.56 28.69 5.59
N PRO A 280 -17.46 29.36 6.33
CA PRO A 280 -18.23 28.73 7.41
C PRO A 280 -19.42 27.90 6.91
N ASN A 281 -19.85 28.13 5.66
CA ASN A 281 -21.02 27.51 5.07
C ASN A 281 -20.75 27.04 3.64
N THR A 282 -21.73 26.38 3.05
CA THR A 282 -21.66 25.78 1.70
C THR A 282 -22.20 26.70 0.61
N PHE A 283 -22.53 27.96 0.93
CA PHE A 283 -23.04 28.91 -0.05
C PHE A 283 -21.89 29.56 -0.82
N LEU A 284 -22.05 29.66 -2.13
CA LEU A 284 -21.17 30.40 -3.02
C LEU A 284 -21.93 31.60 -3.60
N PHE A 285 -21.28 32.76 -3.59
CA PHE A 285 -21.84 33.99 -4.16
C PHE A 285 -21.16 34.31 -5.48
N VAL A 286 -21.93 34.70 -6.50
CA VAL A 286 -21.34 35.16 -7.77
C VAL A 286 -20.39 36.33 -7.51
N GLY A 287 -19.19 36.26 -8.08
CA GLY A 287 -18.10 37.22 -7.85
C GLY A 287 -17.21 36.89 -6.65
N GLN A 288 -17.56 35.90 -5.83
CA GLN A 288 -16.72 35.44 -4.72
C GLN A 288 -15.39 34.91 -5.25
N ARG A 289 -14.30 35.28 -4.58
CA ARG A 289 -12.93 34.88 -4.92
C ARG A 289 -12.54 33.69 -4.05
N LEU A 290 -12.30 32.55 -4.68
CA LEU A 290 -11.85 31.31 -4.02
C LEU A 290 -10.41 31.03 -4.43
N GLN A 291 -9.55 30.79 -3.45
CA GLN A 291 -8.24 30.18 -3.69
C GLN A 291 -8.42 28.66 -3.73
N ILE A 292 -8.12 28.06 -4.86
CA ILE A 292 -8.18 26.61 -5.04
C ILE A 292 -6.78 26.05 -4.76
N PRO A 293 -6.56 25.35 -3.63
CA PRO A 293 -5.26 24.77 -3.33
C PRO A 293 -4.91 23.69 -4.33
N LEU A 294 -3.70 23.75 -4.88
CA LEU A 294 -3.22 22.70 -5.78
C LEU A 294 -2.48 21.62 -4.99
N PRO A 295 -2.62 20.34 -5.37
CA PRO A 295 -1.67 19.31 -4.96
C PRO A 295 -0.31 19.72 -5.53
N GLY A 296 0.67 20.05 -4.70
CA GLY A 296 2.03 20.35 -5.18
C GLY A 296 2.60 19.18 -6.00
N ALA A 297 3.65 19.39 -6.79
CA ALA A 297 4.18 18.38 -7.74
C ALA A 297 4.36 16.97 -7.14
N ASP A 298 4.78 16.87 -5.87
CA ASP A 298 4.96 15.60 -5.14
C ASP A 298 3.64 14.85 -4.82
N ILE A 299 2.51 15.57 -4.82
CA ILE A 299 1.14 15.10 -4.54
C ILE A 299 0.29 15.09 -5.82
N ALA A 300 0.74 15.81 -6.86
CA ALA A 300 0.12 15.79 -8.18
C ALA A 300 0.36 14.45 -8.88
N GLU A 301 1.53 13.82 -8.75
CA GLU A 301 1.77 12.50 -9.34
C GLU A 301 0.85 11.41 -8.76
N THR A 302 0.51 11.50 -7.47
CA THR A 302 -0.43 10.59 -6.80
C THR A 302 -1.90 10.91 -7.05
N ALA A 303 -2.24 12.19 -7.26
CA ALA A 303 -3.59 12.61 -7.63
C ALA A 303 -3.91 12.44 -9.12
N VAL A 304 -2.92 12.57 -10.00
CA VAL A 304 -3.05 12.34 -11.45
C VAL A 304 -3.12 10.84 -11.73
N GLU A 305 -2.43 9.99 -10.98
CA GLU A 305 -2.66 8.54 -11.06
C GLU A 305 -4.02 8.12 -10.47
N ALA A 306 -4.58 8.85 -9.51
CA ALA A 306 -5.93 8.60 -8.97
C ALA A 306 -7.07 9.02 -9.92
N VAL A 307 -6.73 9.68 -11.03
CA VAL A 307 -7.63 10.01 -12.13
C VAL A 307 -7.14 9.23 -13.35
N GLY A 308 -7.72 8.05 -13.56
CA GLY A 308 -7.40 7.23 -14.73
C GLY A 308 -7.51 8.02 -16.05
N PRO A 309 -6.74 7.63 -17.07
CA PRO A 309 -6.72 8.31 -18.36
C PRO A 309 -8.07 8.12 -19.05
N ASN A 310 -8.88 9.18 -19.12
CA ASN A 310 -9.86 9.34 -20.18
C ASN A 310 -9.24 10.20 -21.28
N ALA A 311 -8.20 9.65 -21.91
CA ALA A 311 -7.93 9.87 -23.32
C ALA A 311 -8.11 8.49 -23.98
N PRO A 312 -8.79 8.39 -25.13
CA PRO A 312 -8.97 7.10 -25.80
C PRO A 312 -7.58 6.51 -26.06
N ALA A 313 -7.33 5.33 -25.52
CA ALA A 313 -6.14 4.57 -25.83
C ALA A 313 -6.07 4.39 -27.35
N ALA A 314 -5.02 4.89 -27.98
CA ALA A 314 -4.61 4.33 -29.25
C ALA A 314 -4.38 2.84 -29.01
N ALA A 315 -5.12 2.00 -29.73
CA ALA A 315 -5.04 0.57 -29.62
C ALA A 315 -3.65 0.10 -30.08
N ASP A 316 -2.80 -0.23 -29.11
CA ASP A 316 -1.62 -1.06 -29.35
C ASP A 316 -1.99 -2.53 -29.14
N PRO A 317 -1.32 -3.45 -29.86
CA PRO A 317 -1.90 -4.73 -30.25
C PRO A 317 -2.17 -5.66 -29.07
N GLU A 318 -3.30 -6.33 -29.17
CA GLU A 318 -3.81 -7.36 -28.26
C GLU A 318 -2.81 -8.54 -28.18
N VAL A 319 -1.90 -8.48 -27.21
CA VAL A 319 -1.07 -9.63 -26.85
C VAL A 319 -1.86 -10.45 -25.83
N ALA A 320 -2.33 -11.62 -26.25
CA ALA A 320 -2.96 -12.59 -25.36
C ALA A 320 -1.93 -13.08 -24.33
N VAL A 321 -2.03 -12.56 -23.10
CA VAL A 321 -1.20 -12.98 -21.96
C VAL A 321 -1.72 -14.32 -21.45
N PRO A 322 -0.87 -15.37 -21.33
CA PRO A 322 -1.25 -16.59 -20.64
C PRO A 322 -1.58 -16.27 -19.18
N LEU A 323 -2.81 -16.56 -18.78
CA LEU A 323 -3.25 -16.43 -17.39
C LEU A 323 -2.52 -17.46 -16.52
N PRO A 324 -1.95 -17.07 -15.36
CA PRO A 324 -1.64 -18.03 -14.31
C PRO A 324 -2.91 -18.83 -13.99
N GLY A 325 -2.78 -20.16 -13.83
CA GLY A 325 -3.91 -21.08 -13.67
C GLY A 325 -4.97 -20.52 -12.70
N HIS A 326 -6.21 -20.43 -13.17
CA HIS A 326 -7.32 -19.79 -12.47
C HIS A 326 -7.53 -20.34 -11.05
N GLY A 327 -7.11 -19.56 -10.06
CA GLY A 327 -7.39 -19.74 -8.63
C GLY A 327 -6.40 -18.90 -7.82
N GLY A 328 -6.84 -18.20 -6.79
CA GLY A 328 -5.92 -17.70 -5.77
C GLY A 328 -5.47 -18.86 -4.86
N PRO A 329 -4.51 -18.63 -3.95
CA PRO A 329 -4.25 -19.58 -2.86
C PRO A 329 -5.53 -19.91 -2.09
N ASP A 330 -5.67 -21.18 -1.71
CA ASP A 330 -6.88 -21.72 -1.08
C ASP A 330 -7.13 -21.07 0.30
N PRO A 331 -8.25 -20.33 0.49
CA PRO A 331 -8.55 -19.65 1.75
C PRO A 331 -8.97 -20.60 2.89
N THR A 332 -9.24 -21.88 2.62
CA THR A 332 -9.92 -22.78 3.58
C THR A 332 -9.06 -23.30 4.75
N THR A 333 -7.74 -23.05 4.75
CA THR A 333 -6.86 -23.47 5.86
C THR A 333 -6.66 -22.39 6.94
N ALA A 334 -6.91 -21.11 6.65
CA ALA A 334 -6.71 -20.02 7.61
C ALA A 334 -7.76 -20.01 8.76
N LEU A 335 -8.95 -20.57 8.53
CA LEU A 335 -10.07 -20.54 9.48
C LEU A 335 -10.00 -21.62 10.57
N ARG A 336 -9.07 -22.58 10.51
CA ARG A 336 -8.98 -23.67 11.50
C ARG A 336 -8.03 -23.39 12.67
N GLU A 337 -7.24 -22.32 12.64
CA GLU A 337 -6.14 -22.12 13.60
C GLU A 337 -6.42 -21.11 14.72
N THR A 338 -7.62 -20.52 14.81
CA THR A 338 -7.94 -19.58 15.92
C THR A 338 -8.35 -20.28 17.23
N ASN A 339 -8.29 -21.61 17.32
CA ASN A 339 -8.95 -22.31 18.42
C ASN A 339 -8.20 -23.54 18.97
N THR A 340 -6.90 -23.42 19.26
CA THR A 340 -6.25 -24.31 20.24
C THR A 340 -5.06 -23.60 20.88
N GLY A 341 -5.16 -23.19 22.14
CA GLY A 341 -3.99 -22.69 22.86
C GLY A 341 -4.19 -21.92 24.16
N SER A 342 -5.21 -22.22 24.98
CA SER A 342 -5.12 -21.94 26.42
C SER A 342 -6.10 -22.81 27.21
N ALA A 343 -5.61 -23.97 27.65
CA ALA A 343 -6.18 -24.72 28.76
C ALA A 343 -5.00 -25.29 29.55
N VAL A 344 -4.47 -24.48 30.46
CA VAL A 344 -3.60 -24.93 31.53
C VAL A 344 -4.50 -25.44 32.64
N ALA A 345 -4.12 -26.61 33.18
CA ALA A 345 -4.75 -27.33 34.26
C ALA A 345 -5.15 -26.46 35.47
N MET A 346 -6.38 -26.63 35.95
CA MET A 346 -6.72 -27.27 37.22
C MET A 346 -8.21 -27.63 37.25
#